data_AF-A0A7C3IDH2-F1
#
_entry.id   AF-A0A7C3IDH2-F1
#
_cell.length_a   1.000
_cell.length_b   1.000
_cell.length_c   1.000
_cell.angle_alpha   90.00
_cell.angle_beta   90.00
_cell.angle_gamma   90.00
#
_symmetry.space_group_name_H-M   'P 1'
#
loop_
_entity.id
_entity.type
_entity.pdbx_description
1 polymer ?
#
loop_
_entity_poly.entity_id
_entity_poly.type
_entity_poly.pdbx_seq_one_letter_code
_entity_poly.pdbx_strand_id
1 'polypeptide(L)'
;MGVSPDDVRRRAEIDRLVSLSNVHRLRGELLEAEDACRKAIELDESDASLRELLGDVLYARGQLESARDEFKKALDIDPLRVSAETKFAKVVLEIGEKEYGKKIALEMIENPSKFQTSHSPLAAFILSITPGLGQIYLGEYVRGGIILGVFTFSLLMLSLAKEDLKATLRALGSIFRPVSEPGVPLGGIAIVFLSIIVFLYIYAVIDVAVTASKPKVSNKDKEGTDDRENVLIEQMKEELKSKKLEEREQEGERKD
;
A
#
# COMPACT_ATOMS: atom_id res chain seq x y z
N MET A 1 -0.74 52.86 -17.69
CA MET A 1 -0.49 51.72 -18.58
C MET A 1 -1.82 51.01 -18.79
N GLY A 2 -2.44 51.16 -19.95
CA GLY A 2 -3.70 50.49 -20.26
C GLY A 2 -3.43 49.06 -20.74
N VAL A 3 -4.11 48.07 -20.18
CA VAL A 3 -4.07 46.69 -20.67
C VAL A 3 -4.59 46.69 -22.12
N SER A 4 -3.83 46.11 -23.05
CA SER A 4 -4.24 46.06 -24.46
C SER A 4 -5.57 45.30 -24.61
N PRO A 5 -6.51 45.75 -25.45
CA PRO A 5 -7.74 45.00 -25.74
C PRO A 5 -7.51 43.55 -26.19
N ASP A 6 -6.33 43.27 -26.76
CA ASP A 6 -5.95 41.91 -27.15
C ASP A 6 -5.50 41.05 -25.97
N ASP A 7 -4.88 41.63 -24.95
CA ASP A 7 -4.50 40.92 -23.72
C ASP A 7 -5.73 40.55 -22.88
N VAL A 8 -6.75 41.43 -22.87
CA VAL A 8 -8.04 41.14 -22.20
C VAL A 8 -8.75 39.99 -22.88
N ARG A 9 -8.78 39.96 -24.23
CA ARG A 9 -9.37 38.85 -24.99
C ARG A 9 -8.62 37.55 -24.79
N ARG A 10 -7.28 37.59 -24.77
CA ARG A 10 -6.44 36.41 -24.52
C ARG A 10 -6.72 35.80 -23.15
N ARG A 11 -6.75 36.63 -22.08
CA ARG A 11 -7.05 36.17 -20.72
C ARG A 11 -8.45 35.56 -20.60
N ALA A 12 -9.46 36.21 -21.19
CA ALA A 12 -10.82 35.68 -21.18
C ALA A 12 -10.93 34.31 -21.89
N GLU A 13 -10.18 34.10 -22.97
CA GLU A 13 -10.14 32.81 -23.65
C GLU A 13 -9.40 31.74 -22.83
N ILE A 14 -8.31 32.09 -22.15
CA ILE A 14 -7.63 31.19 -21.19
C ILE A 14 -8.60 30.75 -20.09
N ASP A 15 -9.30 31.70 -19.45
CA ASP A 15 -10.25 31.40 -18.37
C ASP A 15 -11.38 30.48 -18.84
N ARG A 16 -11.86 30.69 -20.08
CA ARG A 16 -12.85 29.83 -20.72
C ARG A 16 -12.32 28.43 -20.94
N LEU A 17 -11.10 28.28 -21.47
CA LEU A 17 -10.48 26.98 -21.72
C LEU A 17 -10.18 26.22 -20.42
N VAL A 18 -9.73 26.92 -19.37
CA VAL A 18 -9.55 26.36 -18.02
C VAL A 18 -10.88 25.85 -17.46
N SER A 19 -11.94 26.63 -17.59
CA SER A 19 -13.28 26.24 -17.15
C SER A 19 -13.78 25.01 -17.91
N LEU A 20 -13.57 24.98 -19.22
CA LEU A 20 -13.94 23.87 -20.09
C LEU A 20 -13.17 22.58 -19.72
N SER A 21 -11.86 22.69 -19.51
CA SER A 21 -11.02 21.58 -19.07
C SER A 21 -11.52 20.99 -17.74
N ASN A 22 -11.81 21.84 -16.77
CA ASN A 22 -12.35 21.40 -15.48
C ASN A 22 -13.69 20.67 -15.62
N VAL A 23 -14.59 21.16 -16.47
CA VAL A 23 -15.89 20.52 -16.73
C VAL A 23 -15.69 19.14 -17.37
N HIS A 24 -14.86 19.04 -18.40
CA HIS A 24 -14.54 17.77 -19.06
C HIS A 24 -13.88 16.78 -18.09
N ARG A 25 -12.93 17.25 -17.27
CA ARG A 25 -12.27 16.44 -16.25
C ARG A 25 -13.26 15.88 -15.22
N LEU A 26 -14.21 16.68 -14.75
CA LEU A 26 -15.27 16.24 -13.83
C LEU A 26 -16.24 15.24 -14.47
N ARG A 27 -16.40 15.28 -15.80
CA ARG A 27 -17.21 14.32 -16.57
C ARG A 27 -16.46 13.04 -16.94
N GLY A 28 -15.16 12.97 -16.68
CA GLY A 28 -14.30 11.86 -17.14
C GLY A 28 -13.92 11.93 -18.62
N GLU A 29 -14.24 13.03 -19.30
CA GLU A 29 -13.89 13.32 -20.70
C GLU A 29 -12.43 13.82 -20.76
N LEU A 30 -11.49 12.93 -20.41
CA LEU A 30 -10.11 13.34 -20.12
C LEU A 30 -9.30 13.75 -21.37
N LEU A 31 -9.69 13.30 -22.56
CA LEU A 31 -9.05 13.70 -23.82
C LEU A 31 -9.40 15.14 -24.18
N GLU A 32 -10.67 15.49 -24.02
CA GLU A 32 -11.21 16.83 -24.24
C GLU A 32 -10.68 17.81 -23.19
N ALA A 33 -10.52 17.36 -21.94
CA ALA A 33 -9.87 18.14 -20.89
C ALA A 33 -8.41 18.45 -21.22
N GLU A 34 -7.68 17.49 -21.79
CA GLU A 34 -6.29 17.67 -22.20
C GLU A 34 -6.17 18.66 -23.36
N ASP A 35 -7.02 18.52 -24.39
CA ASP A 35 -7.04 19.43 -25.54
C ASP A 35 -7.31 20.88 -25.11
N ALA A 36 -8.27 21.09 -24.20
CA ALA A 36 -8.55 22.41 -23.64
C ALA A 36 -7.35 22.97 -22.84
N CYS A 37 -6.65 22.15 -22.06
CA CYS A 37 -5.42 22.56 -21.36
C CYS A 37 -4.31 22.96 -22.33
N ARG A 38 -4.06 22.17 -23.38
CA ARG A 38 -3.01 22.46 -24.37
C ARG A 38 -3.27 23.77 -25.09
N LYS A 39 -4.52 24.02 -25.51
CA LYS A 39 -4.92 25.31 -26.11
C LYS A 39 -4.74 26.48 -25.15
N ALA A 40 -5.01 26.30 -23.85
CA ALA A 40 -4.78 27.34 -22.86
C ALA A 40 -3.28 27.66 -22.72
N ILE A 41 -2.43 26.62 -22.71
CA ILE A 41 -0.96 26.76 -22.65
C ILE A 41 -0.42 27.45 -23.91
N GLU A 42 -0.97 27.20 -25.10
CA GLU A 42 -0.58 27.90 -26.33
C GLU A 42 -0.86 29.41 -26.26
N LEU A 43 -1.84 29.83 -25.47
CA LEU A 43 -2.15 31.25 -25.25
C LEU A 43 -1.24 31.88 -24.18
N ASP A 44 -0.82 31.13 -23.17
CA ASP A 44 0.15 31.57 -22.17
C ASP A 44 1.05 30.41 -21.70
N GLU A 45 2.22 30.29 -22.34
CA GLU A 45 3.18 29.24 -22.02
C GLU A 45 3.88 29.46 -20.67
N SER A 46 3.81 30.69 -20.14
CA SER A 46 4.47 31.12 -18.91
C SER A 46 3.59 31.00 -17.67
N ASP A 47 2.34 30.54 -17.83
CA ASP A 47 1.46 30.31 -16.71
C ASP A 47 1.65 28.89 -16.14
N ALA A 48 2.37 28.82 -15.01
CA ALA A 48 2.57 27.60 -14.26
C ALA A 48 1.27 26.91 -13.80
N SER A 49 0.16 27.65 -13.64
CA SER A 49 -1.13 27.06 -13.26
C SER A 49 -1.74 26.23 -14.40
N LEU A 50 -1.50 26.59 -15.66
CA LEU A 50 -1.97 25.83 -16.82
C LEU A 50 -1.17 24.53 -16.98
N ARG A 51 0.14 24.58 -16.72
CA ARG A 51 1.00 23.39 -16.65
C ARG A 51 0.56 22.43 -15.53
N GLU A 52 0.26 22.98 -14.36
CA GLU A 52 -0.28 22.19 -13.24
C GLU A 52 -1.62 21.54 -13.60
N LEU A 53 -2.52 22.27 -14.26
CA LEU A 53 -3.83 21.73 -14.68
C LEU A 53 -3.68 20.61 -15.71
N LEU A 54 -2.78 20.75 -16.69
CA LEU A 54 -2.46 19.69 -17.63
C LEU A 54 -1.89 18.46 -16.91
N GLY A 55 -0.98 18.67 -15.95
CA GLY A 55 -0.44 17.60 -15.11
C GLY A 55 -1.53 16.82 -14.37
N ASP A 56 -2.53 17.52 -13.81
CA ASP A 56 -3.66 16.85 -13.15
C ASP A 56 -4.51 16.02 -14.12
N VAL A 57 -4.75 16.52 -15.34
CA VAL A 57 -5.51 15.80 -16.36
C VAL A 57 -4.75 14.53 -16.77
N LEU A 58 -3.44 14.64 -17.02
CA LEU A 58 -2.57 13.50 -17.34
C LEU A 58 -2.50 12.48 -16.20
N TYR A 59 -2.46 12.96 -14.95
CA TYR A 59 -2.52 12.12 -13.77
C TYR A 59 -3.83 11.32 -13.72
N ALA A 60 -4.97 11.98 -13.96
CA ALA A 60 -6.28 11.31 -14.02
C ALA A 60 -6.37 10.28 -15.17
N ARG A 61 -5.62 10.47 -16.26
CA ARG A 61 -5.48 9.50 -17.36
C ARG A 61 -4.56 8.32 -17.04
N GLY A 62 -3.88 8.33 -15.89
CA GLY A 62 -2.87 7.33 -15.53
C GLY A 62 -1.53 7.50 -16.24
N GLN A 63 -1.33 8.59 -16.98
CA GLN A 63 -0.08 8.90 -17.68
C GLN A 63 0.91 9.57 -16.72
N LEU A 64 1.39 8.81 -15.73
CA LEU A 64 2.19 9.33 -14.62
C LEU A 64 3.48 10.03 -15.06
N GLU A 65 4.20 9.46 -16.04
CA GLU A 65 5.44 10.06 -16.57
C GLU A 65 5.18 11.45 -17.17
N SER A 66 4.15 11.57 -18.01
CA SER A 66 3.78 12.85 -18.62
C SER A 66 3.26 13.85 -17.58
N ALA A 67 2.51 13.38 -16.58
CA ALA A 67 2.06 14.21 -15.47
C ALA A 67 3.24 14.77 -14.67
N ARG A 68 4.24 13.93 -14.34
CA ARG A 68 5.48 14.34 -13.67
C ARG A 68 6.16 15.47 -14.44
N ASP A 69 6.30 15.32 -15.75
CA ASP A 69 7.01 16.28 -16.58
C ASP A 69 6.29 17.64 -16.65
N GLU A 70 4.96 17.66 -16.70
CA GLU A 70 4.20 18.93 -16.66
C GLU A 70 4.22 19.58 -15.27
N PHE A 71 4.16 18.81 -14.18
CA PHE A 71 4.36 19.35 -12.83
C PHE A 71 5.77 19.92 -12.63
N LYS A 72 6.78 19.27 -13.20
CA LYS A 72 8.14 19.79 -13.21
C LYS A 72 8.24 21.12 -13.96
N LYS A 73 7.64 21.21 -15.15
CA LYS A 73 7.59 22.48 -15.90
C LYS A 73 6.87 23.59 -15.13
N ALA A 74 5.80 23.27 -14.40
CA ALA A 74 5.13 24.22 -13.53
C ALA A 74 6.06 24.77 -12.43
N LEU A 75 6.91 23.91 -11.84
CA LEU A 75 7.93 24.29 -10.86
C LEU A 75 9.12 25.03 -11.48
N ASP A 76 9.49 24.71 -12.72
CA ASP A 76 10.54 25.44 -13.44
C ASP A 76 10.12 26.90 -13.71
N ILE A 77 8.82 27.13 -13.96
CA ILE A 77 8.24 28.47 -14.14
C ILE A 77 8.06 29.18 -12.80
N ASP A 78 7.52 28.51 -11.79
CA ASP A 78 7.34 29.04 -10.44
C ASP A 78 7.78 28.03 -9.38
N PRO A 79 9.02 28.17 -8.90
CA PRO A 79 9.60 27.26 -7.90
C PRO A 79 8.91 27.29 -6.54
N LEU A 80 8.10 28.31 -6.23
CA LEU A 80 7.44 28.47 -4.92
C LEU A 80 6.00 27.95 -4.92
N ARG A 81 5.56 27.33 -6.02
CA ARG A 81 4.22 26.77 -6.16
C ARG A 81 4.07 25.46 -5.40
N VAL A 82 3.67 25.57 -4.13
CA VAL A 82 3.45 24.44 -3.21
C VAL A 82 2.49 23.38 -3.77
N SER A 83 1.48 23.78 -4.54
CA SER A 83 0.53 22.86 -5.19
C SER A 83 1.23 21.94 -6.20
N ALA A 84 2.06 22.50 -7.08
CA ALA A 84 2.83 21.76 -8.07
C ALA A 84 3.91 20.89 -7.39
N GLU A 85 4.56 21.37 -6.33
CA GLU A 85 5.57 20.61 -5.58
C GLU A 85 4.96 19.35 -4.96
N THR A 86 3.81 19.50 -4.29
CA THR A 86 3.09 18.39 -3.65
C THR A 86 2.64 17.36 -4.68
N LYS A 87 2.12 17.82 -5.83
CA LYS A 87 1.66 16.95 -6.92
C LYS A 87 2.83 16.23 -7.59
N PHE A 88 3.94 16.93 -7.85
CA PHE A 88 5.16 16.35 -8.38
C PHE A 88 5.69 15.24 -7.45
N ALA A 89 5.84 15.53 -6.15
CA ALA A 89 6.30 14.55 -5.17
C ALA A 89 5.39 13.31 -5.13
N LYS A 90 4.07 13.49 -5.14
CA LYS A 90 3.11 12.39 -5.19
C LYS A 90 3.30 11.50 -6.42
N VAL A 91 3.43 12.10 -7.59
CA VAL A 91 3.61 11.34 -8.85
C VAL A 91 4.95 10.60 -8.87
N VAL A 92 6.03 11.23 -8.40
CA VAL A 92 7.35 10.59 -8.33
C VAL A 92 7.33 9.37 -7.41
N LEU A 93 6.67 9.47 -6.25
CA LEU A 93 6.50 8.33 -5.34
C LEU A 93 5.70 7.19 -6.01
N GLU A 94 4.59 7.52 -6.68
CA GLU A 94 3.74 6.52 -7.34
C GLU A 94 4.46 5.81 -8.50
N ILE A 95 5.28 6.53 -9.27
CA ILE A 95 6.16 5.93 -10.30
C ILE A 95 7.14 4.97 -9.64
N GLY A 96 7.84 5.40 -8.57
CA GLY A 96 8.80 4.58 -7.86
C GLY A 96 8.19 3.30 -7.26
N GLU A 97 6.97 3.40 -6.71
CA GLU A 97 6.23 2.24 -6.19
C GLU A 97 5.86 1.25 -7.30
N LYS A 98 5.44 1.74 -8.48
CA LYS A 98 5.15 0.88 -9.64
C LYS A 98 6.39 0.19 -10.17
N GLU A 99 7.52 0.89 -10.27
CA GLU A 99 8.78 0.31 -10.70
C GLU A 99 9.31 -0.73 -9.70
N TYR A 100 9.23 -0.42 -8.40
CA TYR A 100 9.60 -1.36 -7.34
C TYR A 100 8.70 -2.60 -7.32
N GLY A 101 7.38 -2.40 -7.46
CA GLY A 101 6.40 -3.49 -7.60
C GLY A 101 6.67 -4.35 -8.82
N LYS A 102 6.98 -3.74 -9.97
CA LYS A 102 7.37 -4.45 -11.20
C LYS A 102 8.65 -5.27 -10.96
N LYS A 103 9.66 -4.71 -10.30
CA LYS A 103 10.90 -5.42 -9.96
C LYS A 103 10.65 -6.63 -9.08
N ILE A 104 9.84 -6.49 -8.04
CA ILE A 104 9.45 -7.61 -7.19
C ILE A 104 8.68 -8.67 -7.98
N ALA A 105 7.72 -8.26 -8.81
CA ALA A 105 6.96 -9.18 -9.65
C ALA A 105 7.87 -9.95 -10.62
N LEU A 106 8.87 -9.28 -11.22
CA LEU A 106 9.88 -9.93 -12.05
C LEU A 106 10.75 -10.92 -11.24
N GLU A 107 11.16 -10.53 -10.03
CA GLU A 107 11.92 -11.43 -9.13
C GLU A 107 11.08 -12.64 -8.67
N MET A 108 9.77 -12.46 -8.50
CA MET A 108 8.82 -13.55 -8.19
C MET A 108 8.69 -14.53 -9.37
N ILE A 109 8.65 -14.03 -10.61
CA ILE A 109 8.61 -14.86 -11.81
C ILE A 109 9.94 -15.60 -12.00
N GLU A 110 11.07 -14.93 -11.77
CA GLU A 110 12.41 -15.49 -11.97
C GLU A 110 12.79 -16.47 -10.85
N ASN A 111 12.31 -16.26 -9.62
CA ASN A 111 12.61 -17.10 -8.46
C ASN A 111 11.36 -17.42 -7.62
N PRO A 112 10.44 -18.24 -8.15
CA PRO A 112 9.16 -18.55 -7.48
C PRO A 112 9.35 -19.29 -6.16
N SER A 113 10.46 -20.02 -5.96
CA SER A 113 10.78 -20.72 -4.71
C SER A 113 11.22 -19.77 -3.59
N LYS A 114 11.74 -18.58 -3.92
CA LYS A 114 12.08 -17.52 -2.95
C LYS A 114 10.83 -16.88 -2.33
N PHE A 115 9.72 -16.86 -3.06
CA PHE A 115 8.46 -16.24 -2.64
C PHE A 115 7.34 -17.24 -2.30
N GLN A 116 7.57 -18.55 -2.48
CA GLN A 116 6.77 -19.58 -1.82
C GLN A 116 6.98 -19.48 -0.31
N THR A 117 6.18 -18.65 0.36
CA THR A 117 5.92 -18.81 1.79
C THR A 117 5.36 -20.20 1.97
N SER A 118 6.21 -21.13 2.43
CA SER A 118 5.83 -22.49 2.77
C SER A 118 4.71 -22.40 3.79
N HIS A 119 3.46 -22.54 3.32
CA HIS A 119 2.27 -22.67 4.16
C HIS A 119 2.35 -24.03 4.85
N SER A 120 3.23 -24.16 5.84
CA SER A 120 3.18 -25.31 6.72
C SER A 120 1.95 -25.13 7.61
N PRO A 121 1.04 -26.13 7.67
CA PRO A 121 -0.07 -26.13 8.63
C PRO A 121 0.41 -25.96 10.08
N LEU A 122 1.67 -26.33 10.31
CA LEU A 122 2.39 -26.22 11.57
C LEU A 122 2.71 -24.77 11.94
N ALA A 123 3.02 -23.90 10.96
CA ALA A 123 3.17 -22.46 11.19
C ALA A 123 1.82 -21.83 11.58
N ALA A 124 0.74 -22.11 10.83
CA ALA A 124 -0.61 -21.63 11.17
C ALA A 124 -1.09 -22.10 12.57
N PHE A 125 -0.73 -23.33 12.96
CA PHE A 125 -1.03 -23.88 14.27
C PHE A 125 -0.24 -23.19 15.40
N ILE A 126 1.06 -22.95 15.21
CA ILE A 126 1.91 -22.23 16.18
C ILE A 126 1.46 -20.77 16.32
N LEU A 127 1.02 -20.12 15.23
CA LEU A 127 0.47 -18.76 15.21
C LEU A 127 -0.87 -18.63 15.98
N SER A 128 -1.64 -19.72 16.07
CA SER A 128 -2.92 -19.76 16.81
C SER A 128 -2.72 -19.85 18.34
N ILE A 129 -1.62 -20.45 18.80
CA ILE A 129 -1.43 -20.77 20.22
C ILE A 129 -0.82 -19.60 21.01
N THR A 130 0.01 -18.76 20.37
CA THR A 130 0.74 -17.68 21.06
C THR A 130 0.48 -16.31 20.41
N PRO A 131 -0.22 -15.39 21.10
CA PRO A 131 -0.43 -14.02 20.61
C PRO A 131 0.90 -13.32 20.28
N GLY A 132 0.93 -12.56 19.19
CA GLY A 132 2.11 -11.77 18.77
C GLY A 132 3.01 -12.45 17.74
N LEU A 133 3.13 -13.78 17.77
CA LEU A 133 3.90 -14.52 16.75
C LEU A 133 3.26 -14.40 15.36
N GLY A 134 1.92 -14.30 15.32
CA GLY A 134 1.09 -13.98 14.16
C GLY A 134 1.64 -12.82 13.33
N GLN A 135 1.73 -11.66 13.98
CA GLN A 135 2.18 -10.42 13.34
C GLN A 135 3.67 -10.46 12.97
N ILE A 136 4.52 -11.09 13.78
CA ILE A 136 5.95 -11.25 13.48
C ILE A 136 6.15 -12.06 12.19
N TYR A 137 5.40 -13.14 12.02
CA TYR A 137 5.48 -13.98 10.82
C TYR A 137 5.01 -13.24 9.56
N LEU A 138 4.06 -12.31 9.70
CA LEU A 138 3.56 -11.48 8.60
C LEU A 138 4.47 -10.30 8.25
N GLY A 139 5.61 -10.15 8.96
CA GLY A 139 6.60 -9.08 8.77
C GLY A 139 6.35 -7.82 9.63
N GLU A 140 5.32 -7.82 10.47
CA GLU A 140 4.98 -6.69 11.35
C GLU A 140 5.66 -6.83 12.72
N TYR A 141 6.99 -6.76 12.74
CA TYR A 141 7.83 -7.01 13.92
C TYR A 141 7.49 -6.14 15.14
N VAL A 142 7.21 -4.84 14.93
CA VAL A 142 6.91 -3.90 16.01
C VAL A 142 5.61 -4.27 16.72
N ARG A 143 4.55 -4.51 15.96
CA ARG A 143 3.22 -4.85 16.51
C ARG A 143 3.23 -6.22 17.17
N GLY A 144 3.84 -7.21 16.52
CA GLY A 144 3.95 -8.55 17.09
C GLY A 144 4.83 -8.60 18.34
N GLY A 145 5.91 -7.81 18.38
CA GLY A 145 6.77 -7.64 19.56
C GLY A 145 6.01 -7.04 20.75
N ILE A 146 5.18 -6.03 20.52
CA ILE A 146 4.34 -5.42 21.58
C ILE A 146 3.35 -6.45 22.13
N ILE A 147 2.62 -7.15 21.26
CA ILE A 147 1.60 -8.12 21.68
C ILE A 147 2.22 -9.29 22.44
N LEU A 148 3.35 -9.82 21.95
CA LEU A 148 4.08 -10.89 22.63
C LEU A 148 4.63 -10.42 23.99
N GLY A 149 5.12 -9.18 24.07
CA GLY A 149 5.61 -8.59 25.31
C GLY A 149 4.52 -8.45 26.37
N VAL A 150 3.34 -7.95 25.99
CA VAL A 150 2.22 -7.80 26.94
C VAL A 150 1.67 -9.17 27.36
N PHE A 151 1.60 -10.14 26.45
CA PHE A 151 1.19 -11.51 26.76
C PHE A 151 2.14 -12.20 27.74
N THR A 152 3.45 -12.16 27.47
CA THR A 152 4.47 -12.76 28.37
C THR A 152 4.52 -12.07 29.73
N PHE A 153 4.38 -10.75 29.78
CA PHE A 153 4.28 -9.99 31.03
C PHE A 153 3.03 -10.36 31.84
N SER A 154 1.88 -10.51 31.17
CA SER A 154 0.63 -10.90 31.83
C SER A 154 0.69 -12.34 32.38
N LEU A 155 1.34 -13.26 31.65
CA LEU A 155 1.64 -14.61 32.13
C LEU A 155 2.59 -14.61 33.33
N LEU A 156 3.63 -13.77 33.30
CA LEU A 156 4.58 -13.63 34.40
C LEU A 156 3.88 -13.11 35.66
N MET A 157 3.01 -12.11 35.53
CA MET A 157 2.22 -11.57 36.65
C MET A 157 1.28 -12.62 37.24
N LEU A 158 0.65 -13.44 36.40
CA LEU A 158 -0.17 -14.57 36.87
C LEU A 158 0.70 -15.65 37.56
N SER A 159 1.93 -15.87 37.10
CA SER A 159 2.86 -16.84 37.67
C SER A 159 3.37 -16.44 39.06
N LEU A 160 3.58 -15.13 39.29
CA LEU A 160 3.97 -14.60 40.60
C LEU A 160 2.83 -14.68 41.63
N ALA A 161 1.58 -14.68 41.18
CA ALA A 161 0.40 -14.89 42.01
C ALA A 161 0.15 -16.41 42.25
N LYS A 162 1.06 -17.07 42.98
CA LYS A 162 1.09 -18.54 43.18
C LYS A 162 -0.23 -19.16 43.68
N GLU A 163 -1.01 -18.43 44.46
CA GLU A 163 -2.32 -18.88 44.97
C GLU A 163 -3.40 -18.79 43.88
N ASP A 164 -3.42 -17.68 43.15
CA ASP A 164 -4.34 -17.42 42.04
C ASP A 164 -4.06 -18.31 40.82
N LEU A 165 -2.80 -18.65 40.54
CA LEU A 165 -2.45 -19.55 39.44
C LEU A 165 -3.06 -20.94 39.64
N LYS A 166 -3.01 -21.49 40.85
CA LYS A 166 -3.62 -22.79 41.19
C LYS A 166 -5.14 -22.72 41.07
N ALA A 167 -5.76 -21.64 41.53
CA ALA A 167 -7.19 -21.41 41.39
C ALA A 167 -7.60 -21.30 39.91
N THR A 168 -6.81 -20.59 39.11
CA THR A 168 -7.03 -20.40 37.66
C THR A 168 -6.91 -21.71 36.89
N LEU A 169 -5.89 -22.52 37.19
CA LEU A 169 -5.72 -23.84 36.56
C LEU A 169 -6.85 -24.82 36.94
N ARG A 170 -7.35 -24.78 38.18
CA ARG A 170 -8.53 -25.56 38.58
C ARG A 170 -9.80 -25.08 37.88
N ALA A 171 -10.02 -23.76 37.81
CA ALA A 171 -11.16 -23.17 37.11
C ALA A 171 -11.16 -23.55 35.62
N LEU A 172 -10.00 -23.47 34.96
CA LEU A 172 -9.85 -23.89 33.57
C LEU A 172 -10.08 -25.40 33.40
N GLY A 173 -9.57 -26.22 34.33
CA GLY A 173 -9.81 -27.68 34.36
C GLY A 173 -11.28 -28.04 34.53
N SER A 174 -12.04 -27.24 35.29
CA SER A 174 -13.47 -27.45 35.53
C SER A 174 -14.34 -27.34 34.28
N ILE A 175 -13.88 -26.60 33.26
CA ILE A 175 -14.55 -26.46 31.96
C ILE A 175 -14.52 -27.78 31.18
N PHE A 176 -13.44 -28.56 31.32
CA PHE A 176 -13.27 -29.83 30.60
C PHE A 176 -13.69 -31.06 31.42
N ARG A 177 -13.67 -30.96 32.75
CA ARG A 177 -14.19 -31.98 33.66
C ARG A 177 -14.94 -31.29 34.81
N PRO A 178 -16.26 -31.47 34.96
CA PRO A 178 -16.98 -30.89 36.09
C PRO A 178 -16.47 -31.53 37.39
N VAL A 179 -15.86 -30.71 38.26
CA VAL A 179 -15.34 -31.12 39.57
C VAL A 179 -16.39 -30.78 40.63
N SER A 180 -16.67 -31.70 41.55
CA SER A 180 -17.71 -31.57 42.59
C SER A 180 -17.33 -30.69 43.80
N GLU A 181 -16.24 -29.93 43.72
CA GLU A 181 -15.76 -29.09 44.83
C GLU A 181 -16.32 -27.67 44.77
N PRO A 182 -16.57 -27.01 45.92
CA PRO A 182 -16.99 -25.61 45.95
C PRO A 182 -15.95 -24.72 45.27
N GLY A 183 -16.40 -23.87 44.35
CA GLY A 183 -15.54 -23.03 43.51
C GLY A 183 -14.60 -22.16 44.33
N VAL A 184 -13.30 -22.25 44.05
CA VAL A 184 -12.31 -21.35 44.64
C VAL A 184 -12.48 -19.98 44.00
N PRO A 185 -12.76 -18.90 44.75
CA PRO A 185 -12.88 -17.57 44.18
C PRO A 185 -11.52 -17.15 43.58
N LEU A 186 -11.52 -16.75 42.31
CA LEU A 186 -10.36 -16.15 41.67
C LEU A 186 -10.05 -14.81 42.37
N GLY A 187 -8.79 -14.58 42.73
CA GLY A 187 -8.35 -13.27 43.20
C GLY A 187 -8.58 -12.21 42.12
N GLY A 188 -8.92 -10.99 42.54
CA GLY A 188 -9.23 -9.89 41.61
C GLY A 188 -8.08 -9.59 40.63
N ILE A 189 -6.84 -9.81 41.05
CA ILE A 189 -5.64 -9.65 40.21
C ILE A 189 -5.62 -10.70 39.08
N ALA A 190 -5.93 -11.96 39.40
CA ALA A 190 -6.02 -13.05 38.42
C ALA A 190 -7.07 -12.76 37.34
N ILE A 191 -8.24 -12.26 37.76
CA ILE A 191 -9.34 -11.92 36.85
C ILE A 191 -8.90 -10.84 35.87
N VAL A 192 -8.26 -9.78 36.36
CA VAL A 192 -7.78 -8.67 35.52
C VAL A 192 -6.78 -9.16 34.47
N PHE A 193 -5.78 -9.94 34.86
CA PHE A 193 -4.78 -10.44 33.90
C PHE A 193 -5.35 -11.49 32.95
N LEU A 194 -6.28 -12.33 33.41
CA LEU A 194 -6.98 -13.29 32.55
C LEU A 194 -7.83 -12.56 31.50
N SER A 195 -8.55 -11.51 31.89
CA SER A 195 -9.31 -10.67 30.96
C SER A 195 -8.40 -10.00 29.94
N ILE A 196 -7.23 -9.50 30.35
CA ILE A 196 -6.23 -8.92 29.45
C ILE A 196 -5.72 -9.98 28.46
N ILE A 197 -5.41 -11.19 28.92
CA ILE A 197 -4.93 -12.29 28.07
C ILE A 197 -5.99 -12.69 27.04
N VAL A 198 -7.24 -12.87 27.47
CA VAL A 198 -8.36 -13.24 26.57
C VAL A 198 -8.63 -12.11 25.57
N PHE A 199 -8.63 -10.86 26.00
CA PHE A 199 -8.84 -9.71 25.13
C PHE A 199 -7.72 -9.58 24.10
N LEU A 200 -6.45 -9.71 24.51
CA LEU A 200 -5.30 -9.69 23.61
C LEU A 200 -5.33 -10.84 22.61
N TYR A 201 -5.78 -12.02 23.05
CA TYR A 201 -5.93 -13.17 22.18
C TYR A 201 -6.99 -12.91 21.11
N ILE A 202 -8.17 -12.43 21.49
CA ILE A 202 -9.24 -12.08 20.54
C ILE A 202 -8.79 -10.98 19.60
N TYR A 203 -8.17 -9.92 20.13
CA TYR A 203 -7.61 -8.83 19.33
C TYR A 203 -6.59 -9.36 18.31
N ALA A 204 -5.64 -10.20 18.74
CA ALA A 204 -4.62 -10.76 17.86
C ALA A 204 -5.23 -11.66 16.77
N VAL A 205 -6.24 -12.46 17.09
CA VAL A 205 -6.94 -13.30 16.10
C VAL A 205 -7.67 -12.45 15.07
N ILE A 206 -8.39 -11.41 15.51
CA ILE A 206 -9.09 -10.49 14.60
C ILE A 206 -8.09 -9.70 13.76
N ASP A 207 -7.03 -9.17 14.37
CA ASP A 207 -5.99 -8.40 13.70
C ASP A 207 -5.26 -9.23 12.64
N VAL A 208 -4.91 -10.48 12.96
CA VAL A 208 -4.33 -11.41 11.98
C VAL A 208 -5.34 -11.76 10.88
N ALA A 209 -6.61 -12.02 11.20
CA ALA A 209 -7.64 -12.32 10.21
C ALA A 209 -7.89 -11.11 9.27
N VAL A 210 -7.96 -9.90 9.82
CA VAL A 210 -8.12 -8.65 9.08
C VAL A 210 -6.88 -8.39 8.23
N THR A 211 -5.68 -8.58 8.77
CA THR A 211 -4.42 -8.36 8.06
C THR A 211 -4.18 -9.40 6.97
N ALA A 212 -4.63 -10.65 7.17
CA ALA A 212 -4.67 -11.68 6.14
C ALA A 212 -5.78 -11.43 5.09
N SER A 213 -6.86 -10.73 5.46
CA SER A 213 -7.97 -10.36 4.55
C SER A 213 -7.70 -9.08 3.74
N LYS A 214 -6.76 -8.23 4.16
CA LYS A 214 -6.24 -7.17 3.30
C LYS A 214 -5.56 -7.84 2.11
N PRO A 215 -5.88 -7.45 0.87
CA PRO A 215 -5.30 -8.09 -0.30
C PRO A 215 -3.79 -7.81 -0.36
N LYS A 216 -2.98 -8.71 0.18
CA LYS A 216 -1.68 -9.05 -0.41
C LYS A 216 -2.03 -9.97 -1.58
N VAL A 217 -2.07 -9.42 -2.80
CA VAL A 217 -2.40 -10.09 -4.09
C VAL A 217 -2.72 -11.57 -3.89
N SER A 218 -3.97 -11.83 -3.49
CA SER A 218 -4.40 -13.12 -2.97
C SER A 218 -5.18 -13.83 -4.06
N ASN A 219 -4.43 -14.63 -4.82
CA ASN A 219 -4.70 -15.96 -5.39
C ASN A 219 -6.12 -16.59 -5.34
N LYS A 220 -7.21 -15.83 -5.45
CA LYS A 220 -8.58 -16.36 -5.42
C LYS A 220 -9.49 -15.92 -6.58
N ASP A 221 -8.96 -15.23 -7.59
CA ASP A 221 -9.68 -14.90 -8.83
C ASP A 221 -9.25 -15.77 -10.03
N LYS A 222 -8.73 -16.96 -9.74
CA LYS A 222 -7.96 -17.81 -10.66
C LYS A 222 -8.72 -18.47 -11.82
N GLU A 223 -10.02 -18.31 -11.94
CA GLU A 223 -10.76 -18.99 -13.04
C GLU A 223 -11.18 -18.05 -14.18
N GLY A 224 -11.02 -16.73 -14.03
CA GLY A 224 -11.27 -15.76 -15.11
C GLY A 224 -10.15 -14.73 -15.33
N THR A 225 -9.17 -14.68 -14.42
CA THR A 225 -8.03 -13.76 -14.46
C THR A 225 -6.81 -14.38 -15.15
N ASP A 226 -6.81 -15.72 -15.28
CA ASP A 226 -5.69 -16.52 -15.80
C ASP A 226 -5.28 -16.08 -17.22
N ASP A 227 -6.22 -15.77 -18.10
CA ASP A 227 -5.88 -15.33 -19.47
C ASP A 227 -5.23 -13.93 -19.50
N ARG A 228 -5.68 -12.98 -18.68
CA ARG A 228 -5.09 -11.63 -18.66
C ARG A 228 -3.76 -11.61 -17.92
N GLU A 229 -3.66 -12.39 -16.85
CA GLU A 229 -2.44 -12.54 -16.07
C GLU A 229 -1.38 -13.29 -16.90
N ASN A 230 -1.75 -14.33 -17.64
CA ASN A 230 -0.86 -15.04 -18.56
C ASN A 230 -0.39 -14.15 -19.72
N VAL A 231 -1.27 -13.33 -20.30
CA VAL A 231 -0.86 -12.34 -21.32
C VAL A 231 0.12 -11.32 -20.74
N LEU A 232 -0.13 -10.82 -19.54
CA LEU A 232 0.75 -9.84 -18.88
C LEU A 232 2.11 -10.47 -18.51
N ILE A 233 2.10 -11.70 -18.01
CA ILE A 233 3.31 -12.47 -17.68
C ILE A 233 4.14 -12.73 -18.94
N GLU A 234 3.52 -13.11 -20.06
CA GLU A 234 4.24 -13.31 -21.32
C GLU A 234 4.82 -11.99 -21.87
N GLN A 235 4.08 -10.89 -21.79
CA GLN A 235 4.61 -9.56 -22.14
C GLN A 235 5.82 -9.17 -21.28
N MET A 236 5.75 -9.42 -19.96
CA MET A 236 6.86 -9.14 -19.05
C MET A 236 8.07 -10.04 -19.31
N LYS A 237 7.87 -11.31 -19.69
CA LYS A 237 8.96 -12.21 -20.08
C LYS A 237 9.65 -11.76 -21.37
N GLU A 238 8.90 -11.29 -22.36
CA GLU A 238 9.45 -10.77 -23.61
C GLU A 238 10.25 -9.47 -23.38
N GLU A 239 9.76 -8.53 -22.57
CA GLU A 239 10.53 -7.34 -22.16
C GLU A 239 11.82 -7.69 -21.39
N LEU A 240 11.79 -8.76 -20.57
CA LEU A 240 12.98 -9.21 -19.86
C LEU A 240 14.01 -9.83 -20.82
N LYS A 241 13.56 -10.60 -21.82
CA LYS A 241 14.43 -11.15 -22.85
C LYS A 241 15.08 -10.04 -23.67
N SER A 242 14.33 -9.00 -24.06
CA SER A 242 14.87 -7.87 -24.82
C SER A 242 15.91 -7.10 -24.00
N LYS A 243 15.64 -6.78 -22.73
CA LYS A 243 16.62 -6.10 -21.86
C LYS A 243 17.88 -6.93 -21.64
N LYS A 244 17.75 -8.25 -21.40
CA LYS A 244 18.93 -9.13 -21.25
C LYS A 244 19.73 -9.26 -22.55
N LEU A 245 19.09 -9.10 -23.71
CA LEU A 245 19.76 -9.06 -25.00
C LEU A 245 20.52 -7.74 -25.16
N GLU A 246 19.88 -6.60 -24.87
CA GLU A 246 20.49 -5.27 -24.89
C GLU A 246 21.68 -5.15 -23.92
N GLU A 247 21.56 -5.67 -22.70
CA GLU A 247 22.66 -5.69 -21.71
C GLU A 247 23.84 -6.55 -22.19
N ARG A 248 23.57 -7.66 -22.90
CA ARG A 248 24.62 -8.52 -23.49
C ARG A 248 25.29 -7.87 -24.69
N GLU A 249 24.54 -7.14 -25.51
CA GLU A 249 25.08 -6.35 -26.63
C GLU A 249 25.95 -5.21 -26.11
N GLN A 250 25.50 -4.50 -25.07
CA GLN A 250 26.28 -3.44 -24.42
C GLN A 250 27.52 -3.96 -23.67
N GLU A 251 27.49 -5.17 -23.11
CA GLU A 251 28.68 -5.83 -22.52
C GLU A 251 29.64 -6.37 -23.59
N GLY A 252 29.14 -6.73 -24.78
CA GLY A 252 29.95 -7.13 -25.93
C GLY A 252 30.71 -5.94 -26.51
N GLU A 253 30.04 -4.82 -26.74
CA GLU A 253 30.64 -3.60 -27.31
C GLU A 253 31.63 -2.89 -26.37
N ARG A 254 31.60 -3.15 -25.06
CA ARG A 254 32.62 -2.64 -24.10
C ARG A 254 33.89 -3.49 -24.03
N LYS A 255 33.90 -4.68 -24.64
CA LYS A 255 35.00 -5.64 -24.58
C LYS A 255 35.81 -5.76 -25.87
N ASP A 256 35.39 -5.07 -26.93
CA ASP A 256 36.10 -4.90 -28.20
C ASP A 256 36.70 -3.48 -28.31
#